data_AF-A0AA35WHU4-F1
#
_entry.id   AF-A0AA35WHU4-F1
#
_cell.length_a   1.000
_cell.length_b   1.000
_cell.length_c   1.000
_cell.angle_alpha   90.00
_cell.angle_beta   90.00
_cell.angle_gamma   90.00
#
_symmetry.space_group_name_H-M   'P 1'
#
loop_
_entity.id
_entity.type
_entity.pdbx_description
1 polymer ?
#
loop_
_entity_poly.entity_id
_entity_poly.type
_entity_poly.pdbx_seq_one_letter_code
_entity_poly.pdbx_strand_id
1 'polypeptide(L)'
;MSVSVTTGLLVLTAFTCRFQLLRAAEGVGTLEFVTLSSPTTLPRSDDASSDQISTNGDFPFGFGTISTVYVSTNGYISMGTPPIITKAPSLPGSENILSPYGAGINTSIAGTVKYMPFTTSHQDIGPVSSFVQLLTGLSSFRGTRMMAVEWSGVAQRGGSSSTTSTFQAVLITNEISSFAVFIYQCGAMEWGGATIGWAYSGSLYEKHFLSGSESARIGCEISPSYTAILYRLSRSAGCQLHEFSCADGSCIYYYNMCNDRDDCGDNSDETICDIMTPSPDTPQMTTNTEAPETTTSSAVVPVSVQSLLLIATFTTVVLPHF
;
A
#
# COMPACT_ATOMS: atom_id res chain seq x y z
N MET A 1 -67.26 22.32 18.33
CA MET A 1 -66.18 22.64 17.37
C MET A 1 -65.38 21.37 17.15
N SER A 2 -65.32 20.97 15.89
CA SER A 2 -64.48 19.94 15.27
C SER A 2 -63.00 20.09 15.68
N VAL A 3 -62.11 19.08 15.71
CA VAL A 3 -61.70 18.16 14.64
C VAL A 3 -60.87 17.01 15.26
N SER A 4 -61.11 15.80 14.75
CA SER A 4 -60.20 14.67 14.49
C SER A 4 -58.84 14.57 15.22
N VAL A 5 -58.65 13.48 15.98
CA VAL A 5 -57.32 12.93 16.29
C VAL A 5 -56.89 12.11 15.08
N THR A 6 -55.94 12.64 14.31
CA THR A 6 -55.25 11.88 13.25
C THR A 6 -53.78 11.76 13.61
N THR A 7 -53.32 10.52 13.54
CA THR A 7 -51.95 10.05 13.70
C THR A 7 -50.96 10.83 12.85
N GLY A 8 -50.06 11.58 13.50
CA GLY A 8 -48.88 12.16 12.90
C GLY A 8 -47.64 11.52 13.51
N LEU A 9 -47.08 10.52 12.84
CA LEU A 9 -45.76 9.98 13.13
C LEU A 9 -44.73 11.06 12.76
N LEU A 10 -44.30 11.87 13.73
CA LEU A 10 -43.18 12.79 13.53
C LEU A 10 -41.91 11.95 13.57
N VAL A 11 -41.40 11.62 12.39
CA VAL A 11 -40.06 11.08 12.19
C VAL A 11 -39.07 12.13 12.68
N LEU A 12 -38.56 11.94 13.90
CA LEU A 12 -37.33 12.61 14.34
C LEU A 12 -36.22 12.09 13.43
N THR A 13 -35.91 12.85 12.38
CA THR A 13 -34.66 12.72 11.63
C THR A 13 -33.52 13.06 12.58
N ALA A 14 -33.05 12.05 13.30
CA ALA A 14 -31.76 12.12 13.95
C ALA A 14 -30.73 12.34 12.85
N PHE A 15 -30.22 13.58 12.75
CA PHE A 15 -28.94 13.90 12.13
C PHE A 15 -27.86 13.16 12.92
N THR A 16 -27.77 11.84 12.69
CA THR A 16 -26.53 11.13 12.91
C THR A 16 -25.61 11.62 11.80
N CYS A 17 -24.69 12.51 12.17
CA CYS A 17 -23.50 12.73 11.37
C CYS A 17 -22.82 11.37 11.28
N ARG A 18 -23.12 10.62 10.20
CA ARG A 18 -22.39 9.42 9.84
C ARG A 18 -20.99 9.90 9.47
N PHE A 19 -20.10 9.92 10.46
CA PHE A 19 -18.75 9.44 10.21
C PHE A 19 -18.90 8.02 9.67
N GLN A 20 -19.08 7.91 8.35
CA GLN A 20 -18.72 6.68 7.67
C GLN A 20 -17.21 6.59 7.82
N LEU A 21 -16.77 5.97 8.91
CA LEU A 21 -15.63 5.08 8.84
C LEU A 21 -15.85 4.27 7.57
N LEU A 22 -15.04 4.53 6.55
CA LEU A 22 -14.87 3.64 5.43
C LEU A 22 -14.68 2.27 6.07
N ARG A 23 -15.74 1.45 6.07
CA ARG A 23 -15.60 0.03 6.32
C ARG A 23 -14.59 -0.40 5.28
N ALA A 24 -13.40 -0.77 5.74
CA ALA A 24 -12.47 -1.54 4.95
C ALA A 24 -13.33 -2.60 4.24
N ALA A 25 -13.30 -2.59 2.92
CA ALA A 25 -14.02 -3.55 2.11
C ALA A 25 -13.66 -4.95 2.65
N GLU A 26 -14.62 -5.60 3.30
CA GLU A 26 -14.50 -6.98 3.75
C GLU A 26 -14.34 -7.82 2.47
N GLY A 27 -13.10 -8.21 2.14
CA GLY A 27 -12.81 -9.10 1.02
C GLY A 27 -11.79 -8.63 -0.04
N VAL A 28 -11.07 -7.51 0.14
CA VAL A 28 -9.90 -7.23 -0.73
C VAL A 28 -8.83 -8.26 -0.38
N GLY A 29 -8.56 -9.20 -1.30
CA GLY A 29 -7.70 -10.36 -1.07
C GLY A 29 -6.38 -9.97 -0.41
N THR A 30 -6.23 -10.26 0.88
CA THR A 30 -5.01 -9.98 1.62
C THR A 30 -3.96 -11.02 1.28
N LEU A 31 -2.77 -10.60 0.85
CA LEU A 31 -1.63 -11.49 0.70
C LEU A 31 -0.94 -11.63 2.06
N GLU A 32 -0.90 -12.83 2.61
CA GLU A 32 -0.09 -13.17 3.78
C GLU A 32 1.39 -13.33 3.40
N PHE A 33 2.28 -13.53 4.38
CA PHE A 33 3.67 -13.85 4.08
C PHE A 33 3.80 -15.14 3.27
N VAL A 34 4.62 -15.07 2.22
CA VAL A 34 5.02 -16.21 1.41
C VAL A 34 6.00 -17.06 2.22
N THR A 35 5.75 -18.37 2.28
CA THR A 35 6.71 -19.31 2.87
C THR A 35 7.98 -19.35 2.02
N LEU A 36 9.14 -19.12 2.65
CA LEU A 36 10.42 -19.18 1.95
C LEU A 36 10.88 -20.64 1.77
N SER A 37 10.77 -21.16 0.54
CA SER A 37 11.25 -22.50 0.19
C SER A 37 12.79 -22.52 0.10
N SER A 38 13.45 -23.33 0.94
CA SER A 38 14.92 -23.43 1.02
C SER A 38 15.64 -22.08 1.21
N PRO A 39 15.36 -21.34 2.30
CA PRO A 39 15.86 -19.99 2.47
C PRO A 39 17.36 -19.96 2.76
N THR A 40 18.04 -18.96 2.22
CA THR A 40 19.39 -18.56 2.66
C THR A 40 19.25 -17.49 3.74
N THR A 41 20.01 -17.62 4.83
CA THR A 41 20.01 -16.67 5.95
C THR A 41 21.27 -15.81 5.90
N LEU A 42 21.12 -14.49 5.96
CA LEU A 42 22.26 -13.58 6.07
C LEU A 42 22.91 -13.73 7.45
N PRO A 43 24.24 -13.54 7.57
CA PRO A 43 24.89 -13.49 8.86
C PRO A 43 24.32 -12.34 9.70
N ARG A 44 24.23 -12.55 11.01
CA ARG A 44 23.86 -11.47 11.93
C ARG A 44 24.97 -10.42 11.93
N SER A 45 24.60 -9.20 11.57
CA SER A 45 25.46 -8.03 11.49
C SER A 45 24.65 -6.75 11.69
N ASP A 46 25.33 -5.66 12.00
CA ASP A 46 24.77 -4.32 11.85
C ASP A 46 24.55 -4.05 10.35
N ASP A 47 25.65 -4.10 9.59
CA ASP A 47 25.64 -3.91 8.15
C ASP A 47 26.13 -5.19 7.47
N ALA A 48 25.26 -5.82 6.69
CA ALA A 48 25.63 -6.93 5.82
C ALA A 48 24.76 -6.96 4.56
N SER A 49 25.26 -7.66 3.55
CA SER A 49 24.56 -7.93 2.30
C SER A 49 24.69 -9.41 1.97
N SER A 50 23.74 -9.94 1.20
CA SER A 50 23.95 -11.19 0.48
C SER A 50 25.08 -11.05 -0.53
N ASP A 51 25.61 -12.19 -0.96
CA ASP A 51 26.30 -12.29 -2.25
C ASP A 51 25.33 -11.93 -3.40
N GLN A 52 25.86 -11.86 -4.62
CA GLN A 52 25.06 -11.62 -5.81
C GLN A 52 24.00 -12.71 -6.01
N ILE A 53 22.73 -12.30 -6.14
CA ILE A 53 21.61 -13.20 -6.44
C ILE A 53 21.21 -12.99 -7.90
N SER A 54 21.32 -14.04 -8.71
CA SER A 54 20.88 -14.04 -10.11
C SER A 54 19.35 -13.99 -10.21
N THR A 55 18.82 -13.18 -11.12
CA THR A 55 17.40 -13.16 -11.48
C THR A 55 16.99 -14.33 -12.39
N ASN A 56 17.98 -15.11 -12.86
CA ASN A 56 17.81 -16.27 -13.75
C ASN A 56 17.08 -15.91 -15.05
N GLY A 57 17.48 -14.78 -15.64
CA GLY A 57 16.87 -14.19 -16.84
C GLY A 57 16.64 -12.69 -16.63
N ASP A 58 16.27 -11.97 -17.68
CA ASP A 58 16.02 -10.54 -17.55
C ASP A 58 14.86 -10.28 -16.58
N PHE A 59 15.08 -9.37 -15.63
CA PHE A 59 14.06 -8.84 -14.74
C PHE A 59 13.80 -7.38 -15.11
N PRO A 60 12.64 -7.04 -15.68
CA PRO A 60 12.28 -5.66 -15.99
C PRO A 60 12.37 -4.75 -14.75
N PHE A 61 13.01 -3.59 -14.86
CA PHE A 61 13.15 -2.63 -13.76
C PHE A 61 13.40 -1.22 -14.30
N GLY A 62 12.52 -0.27 -13.98
CA GLY A 62 12.50 1.03 -14.64
C GLY A 62 12.32 0.86 -16.14
N PHE A 63 13.12 1.59 -16.94
CA PHE A 63 13.07 1.54 -18.41
C PHE A 63 13.97 0.45 -19.02
N GLY A 64 14.54 -0.44 -18.22
CA GLY A 64 15.45 -1.47 -18.68
C GLY A 64 15.24 -2.80 -17.95
N THR A 65 16.28 -3.62 -17.96
CA THR A 65 16.31 -4.91 -17.27
C THR A 65 17.52 -4.98 -16.35
N ILE A 66 17.40 -5.76 -15.28
CA ILE A 66 18.48 -6.16 -14.40
C ILE A 66 18.59 -7.68 -14.37
N SER A 67 19.80 -8.18 -14.18
CA SER A 67 20.08 -9.62 -14.09
C SER A 67 20.49 -10.08 -12.69
N THR A 68 20.64 -9.14 -11.76
CA THR A 68 21.21 -9.39 -10.43
C THR A 68 20.59 -8.50 -9.37
N VAL A 69 20.50 -9.02 -8.15
CA VAL A 69 20.02 -8.29 -6.96
C VAL A 69 20.85 -8.65 -5.73
N TYR A 70 20.75 -7.81 -4.69
CA TYR A 70 21.43 -7.98 -3.41
C TYR A 70 20.49 -7.65 -2.27
N VAL A 71 20.41 -8.52 -1.26
CA VAL A 71 19.59 -8.31 -0.06
C VAL A 71 20.44 -7.67 1.03
N SER A 72 19.96 -6.59 1.63
CA SER A 72 20.64 -5.87 2.72
C SER A 72 19.99 -6.15 4.08
N THR A 73 20.79 -6.18 5.15
CA THR A 73 20.26 -6.19 6.52
C THR A 73 19.43 -4.95 6.82
N ASN A 74 19.76 -3.82 6.17
CA ASN A 74 19.14 -2.50 6.34
C ASN A 74 17.75 -2.35 5.68
N GLY A 75 17.03 -3.45 5.45
CA GLY A 75 15.61 -3.42 5.05
C GLY A 75 15.37 -3.05 3.59
N TYR A 76 16.34 -3.29 2.71
CA TYR A 76 16.25 -3.00 1.29
C TYR A 76 16.91 -4.05 0.39
N ILE A 77 16.54 -4.02 -0.88
CA ILE A 77 17.10 -4.85 -1.95
C ILE A 77 17.73 -3.90 -2.97
N SER A 78 19.02 -4.07 -3.27
CA SER A 78 19.68 -3.33 -4.33
C SER A 78 19.54 -4.07 -5.66
N MET A 79 19.26 -3.33 -6.73
CA MET A 79 18.90 -3.85 -8.04
C MET A 79 20.03 -3.59 -9.03
N GLY A 80 20.81 -4.64 -9.35
CA GLY A 80 21.90 -4.61 -10.34
C GLY A 80 23.28 -4.23 -9.78
N THR A 81 23.36 -3.51 -8.67
CA THR A 81 24.63 -3.06 -8.07
C THR A 81 24.77 -3.54 -6.63
N PRO A 82 25.99 -3.85 -6.15
CA PRO A 82 26.20 -4.11 -4.73
C PRO A 82 25.77 -2.92 -3.85
N PRO A 83 25.15 -3.17 -2.69
CA PRO A 83 24.60 -2.12 -1.84
C PRO A 83 25.71 -1.33 -1.13
N ILE A 84 25.48 -0.03 -0.90
CA ILE A 84 26.29 0.77 0.01
C ILE A 84 25.85 0.46 1.45
N ILE A 85 26.50 -0.53 2.06
CA ILE A 85 26.07 -1.15 3.31
C ILE A 85 26.01 -0.21 4.53
N THR A 86 26.71 0.92 4.52
CA THR A 86 26.85 1.80 5.70
C THR A 86 25.68 2.76 5.92
N LYS A 87 24.66 2.77 5.04
CA LYS A 87 23.57 3.74 5.10
C LYS A 87 22.23 3.10 4.76
N ALA A 88 21.21 3.46 5.54
CA ALA A 88 19.81 3.22 5.16
C ALA A 88 19.46 4.00 3.88
N PRO A 89 18.58 3.46 3.02
CA PRO A 89 18.23 4.12 1.78
C PRO A 89 17.44 5.40 2.04
N SER A 90 17.72 6.43 1.25
CA SER A 90 16.93 7.65 1.16
C SER A 90 16.24 7.71 -0.20
N LEU A 91 14.94 8.04 -0.22
CA LEU A 91 14.17 8.25 -1.45
C LEU A 91 13.74 9.73 -1.58
N PRO A 92 13.99 10.39 -2.74
CA PRO A 92 14.75 9.88 -3.88
C PRO A 92 16.25 9.76 -3.56
N GLY A 93 16.88 8.69 -4.04
CA GLY A 93 18.32 8.46 -4.00
C GLY A 93 18.79 8.06 -5.40
N SER A 94 20.09 8.14 -5.70
CA SER A 94 20.63 7.83 -7.04
C SER A 94 20.68 6.32 -7.37
N GLU A 95 20.31 5.47 -6.40
CA GLU A 95 20.47 4.02 -6.49
C GLU A 95 19.22 3.34 -7.04
N ASN A 96 19.43 2.20 -7.68
CA ASN A 96 18.38 1.28 -8.07
C ASN A 96 18.03 0.38 -6.88
N ILE A 97 16.93 0.67 -6.18
CA ILE A 97 16.58 0.00 -4.93
C ILE A 97 15.10 -0.27 -4.78
N LEU A 98 14.79 -1.33 -4.03
CA LEU A 98 13.50 -1.58 -3.41
C LEU A 98 13.67 -1.47 -1.89
N SER A 99 12.83 -0.68 -1.26
CA SER A 99 12.90 -0.39 0.17
C SER A 99 11.56 -0.77 0.80
N PRO A 100 11.32 -2.04 1.14
CA PRO A 100 10.14 -2.43 1.92
C PRO A 100 10.12 -1.73 3.27
N TYR A 101 11.28 -1.63 3.94
CA TYR A 101 11.37 -0.94 5.21
C TYR A 101 12.82 -0.51 5.49
N GLY A 102 13.34 0.34 4.61
CA GLY A 102 14.73 0.74 4.61
C GLY A 102 15.08 1.62 5.81
N ALA A 103 15.91 1.10 6.70
CA ALA A 103 16.29 1.76 7.95
C ALA A 103 17.67 1.27 8.40
N GLY A 104 18.24 1.90 9.43
CA GLY A 104 19.42 1.35 10.11
C GLY A 104 18.98 0.16 10.97
N ILE A 105 19.01 -1.04 10.42
CA ILE A 105 18.62 -2.28 11.10
C ILE A 105 19.88 -2.97 11.59
N ASN A 106 19.87 -3.45 12.83
CA ASN A 106 20.99 -4.17 13.40
C ASN A 106 20.56 -5.57 13.85
N THR A 107 20.87 -6.56 13.02
CA THR A 107 20.52 -7.95 13.29
C THR A 107 21.42 -8.61 14.33
N SER A 108 22.55 -8.00 14.72
CA SER A 108 23.33 -8.46 15.87
C SER A 108 22.54 -8.30 17.17
N ILE A 109 21.68 -7.28 17.26
CA ILE A 109 20.77 -7.07 18.40
C ILE A 109 19.64 -8.12 18.38
N ALA A 110 18.81 -8.14 17.34
CA ALA A 110 17.71 -9.09 17.21
C ALA A 110 17.30 -9.34 15.76
N GLY A 111 16.65 -10.50 15.56
CA GLY A 111 16.07 -10.89 14.29
C GLY A 111 17.04 -11.54 13.31
N THR A 112 16.51 -11.85 12.14
CA THR A 112 17.23 -12.49 11.04
C THR A 112 16.70 -11.98 9.71
N VAL A 113 17.58 -11.94 8.69
CA VAL A 113 17.16 -11.72 7.31
C VAL A 113 17.33 -13.01 6.54
N LYS A 114 16.26 -13.43 5.87
CA LYS A 114 16.22 -14.65 5.06
C LYS A 114 15.69 -14.32 3.68
N TYR A 115 16.21 -14.99 2.66
CA TYR A 115 15.66 -14.88 1.32
C TYR A 115 15.57 -16.25 0.65
N MET A 116 14.54 -16.39 -0.18
CA MET A 116 14.44 -17.44 -1.19
C MET A 116 14.92 -16.83 -2.51
N PRO A 117 15.94 -17.40 -3.18
CA PRO A 117 16.37 -16.97 -4.51
C PRO A 117 15.24 -17.08 -5.55
N PHE A 118 15.47 -16.53 -6.75
CA PHE A 118 14.47 -16.62 -7.82
C PHE A 118 14.10 -18.07 -8.14
N THR A 119 12.83 -18.41 -7.93
CA THR A 119 12.22 -19.72 -8.17
C THR A 119 11.26 -19.66 -9.36
N THR A 120 11.05 -20.81 -10.01
CA THR A 120 10.04 -21.05 -11.06
C THR A 120 8.91 -21.98 -10.56
N SER A 121 8.86 -22.25 -9.25
CA SER A 121 7.85 -23.11 -8.62
C SER A 121 6.46 -22.47 -8.71
N HIS A 122 5.54 -23.14 -9.40
CA HIS A 122 4.15 -22.67 -9.51
C HIS A 122 3.41 -22.61 -8.17
N GLN A 123 3.82 -23.42 -7.18
CA GLN A 123 3.21 -23.40 -5.85
C GLN A 123 3.51 -22.09 -5.12
N ASP A 124 4.72 -21.56 -5.29
CA ASP A 124 5.13 -20.29 -4.69
C ASP A 124 4.56 -19.12 -5.51
N ILE A 125 4.62 -19.20 -6.84
CA ILE A 125 4.28 -18.10 -7.77
C ILE A 125 2.77 -17.87 -7.90
N GLY A 126 1.96 -18.92 -7.82
CA GLY A 126 0.52 -18.88 -8.08
C GLY A 126 -0.21 -17.85 -7.21
N PRO A 127 -0.11 -17.92 -5.87
CA PRO A 127 -0.78 -16.98 -4.97
C PRO A 127 -0.42 -15.52 -5.24
N VAL A 128 0.86 -15.22 -5.44
CA VAL A 128 1.34 -13.85 -5.72
C VAL A 128 0.87 -13.38 -7.10
N SER A 129 0.86 -14.26 -8.10
CA SER A 129 0.33 -13.93 -9.43
C SER A 129 -1.15 -13.57 -9.39
N SER A 130 -1.95 -14.30 -8.61
CA SER A 130 -3.37 -14.01 -8.42
C SER A 130 -3.58 -12.68 -7.68
N PHE A 131 -2.76 -12.39 -6.68
CA PHE A 131 -2.79 -11.11 -5.97
C PHE A 131 -2.48 -9.92 -6.90
N VAL A 132 -1.44 -10.05 -7.75
CA VAL A 132 -1.12 -9.03 -8.77
C VAL A 132 -2.29 -8.84 -9.74
N GLN A 133 -2.87 -9.92 -10.26
CA GLN A 133 -4.05 -9.84 -11.14
C GLN A 133 -5.23 -9.12 -10.48
N LEU A 134 -5.52 -9.47 -9.23
CA LEU A 134 -6.62 -8.89 -8.46
C LEU A 134 -6.46 -7.37 -8.29
N LEU A 135 -5.27 -6.91 -7.91
CA LEU A 135 -5.03 -5.50 -7.62
C LEU A 135 -4.80 -4.63 -8.87
N THR A 136 -4.36 -5.22 -9.98
CA THR A 136 -4.04 -4.48 -11.21
C THR A 136 -5.07 -4.60 -12.31
N GLY A 137 -5.99 -5.58 -12.22
CA GLY A 137 -6.89 -5.94 -13.32
C GLY A 137 -6.20 -6.66 -14.49
N LEU A 138 -4.88 -6.89 -14.44
CA LEU A 138 -4.11 -7.53 -15.52
C LEU A 138 -4.36 -9.05 -15.57
N SER A 139 -5.54 -9.48 -16.03
CA SER A 139 -5.98 -10.88 -16.05
C SER A 139 -5.04 -11.85 -16.80
N SER A 140 -4.22 -11.33 -17.72
CA SER A 140 -3.21 -12.07 -18.48
C SER A 140 -1.87 -12.23 -17.75
N PHE A 141 -1.64 -11.53 -16.64
CA PHE A 141 -0.39 -11.64 -15.90
C PHE A 141 -0.23 -13.05 -15.33
N ARG A 142 0.90 -13.69 -15.66
CA ARG A 142 1.28 -15.01 -15.16
C ARG A 142 2.74 -14.94 -14.75
N GLY A 143 3.02 -14.93 -13.45
CA GLY A 143 4.40 -14.95 -12.98
C GLY A 143 5.14 -16.17 -13.53
N THR A 144 6.35 -15.95 -14.01
CA THR A 144 7.27 -17.01 -14.46
C THR A 144 8.40 -17.21 -13.45
N ARG A 145 8.76 -16.15 -12.74
CA ARG A 145 9.77 -16.16 -11.68
C ARG A 145 9.38 -15.25 -10.53
N MET A 146 9.75 -15.66 -9.32
CA MET A 146 9.65 -14.80 -8.15
C MET A 146 10.80 -15.04 -7.18
N MET A 147 11.13 -14.04 -6.37
CA MET A 147 11.92 -14.20 -5.15
C MET A 147 11.18 -13.57 -3.96
N ALA A 148 11.53 -13.98 -2.75
CA ALA A 148 10.96 -13.42 -1.53
C ALA A 148 12.04 -13.21 -0.47
N VAL A 149 11.91 -12.14 0.31
CA VAL A 149 12.85 -11.75 1.36
C VAL A 149 12.06 -11.39 2.61
N GLU A 150 12.45 -11.96 3.75
CA GLU A 150 11.86 -11.70 5.05
C GLU A 150 12.90 -11.11 6.00
N TRP A 151 12.56 -9.97 6.60
CA TRP A 151 13.23 -9.43 7.78
C TRP A 151 12.36 -9.79 8.97
N SER A 152 12.83 -10.74 9.78
CA SER A 152 12.04 -11.36 10.85
C SER A 152 12.53 -10.91 12.21
N GLY A 153 11.68 -10.22 12.97
CA GLY A 153 11.97 -9.76 14.34
C GLY A 153 13.21 -8.86 14.42
N VAL A 154 13.42 -7.99 13.43
CA VAL A 154 14.63 -7.17 13.32
C VAL A 154 14.57 -5.93 14.22
N ALA A 155 15.67 -5.65 14.91
CA ALA A 155 15.81 -4.47 15.76
C ALA A 155 16.44 -3.29 14.99
N GLN A 156 16.05 -2.07 15.35
CA GLN A 156 16.70 -0.86 14.88
C GLN A 156 18.08 -0.68 15.53
N ARG A 157 19.03 -0.07 14.82
CA ARG A 157 20.33 0.35 15.36
C ARG A 157 20.12 1.26 16.57
N GLY A 158 20.73 0.91 17.70
CA GLY A 158 20.55 1.61 18.98
C GLY A 158 19.26 1.27 19.72
N GLY A 159 18.42 0.38 19.17
CA GLY A 159 17.21 -0.14 19.81
C GLY A 159 17.48 -1.31 20.76
N SER A 160 16.44 -2.07 21.08
CA SER A 160 16.49 -3.24 21.97
C SER A 160 16.04 -4.52 21.27
N SER A 161 16.34 -5.68 21.86
CA SER A 161 15.84 -6.96 21.37
C SER A 161 14.36 -7.22 21.68
N SER A 162 13.71 -6.35 22.45
CA SER A 162 12.30 -6.44 22.82
C SER A 162 11.38 -5.55 21.97
N THR A 163 11.97 -4.76 21.06
CA THR A 163 11.23 -3.85 20.18
C THR A 163 11.67 -4.14 18.75
N THR A 164 10.89 -4.95 18.05
CA THR A 164 11.29 -5.56 16.78
C THR A 164 10.24 -5.40 15.71
N SER A 165 10.66 -5.46 14.44
CA SER A 165 9.73 -5.39 13.31
C SER A 165 9.90 -6.61 12.38
N THR A 166 8.80 -7.08 11.81
CA THR A 166 8.77 -8.17 10.83
C THR A 166 8.01 -7.77 9.58
N PHE A 167 8.65 -7.94 8.42
CA PHE A 167 8.08 -7.58 7.13
C PHE A 167 8.68 -8.43 6.01
N GLN A 168 7.98 -8.51 4.89
CA GLN A 168 8.40 -9.29 3.74
C GLN A 168 8.32 -8.49 2.44
N ALA A 169 9.24 -8.74 1.52
CA ALA A 169 9.17 -8.25 0.15
C ALA A 169 9.19 -9.41 -0.83
N VAL A 170 8.34 -9.35 -1.84
CA VAL A 170 8.27 -10.29 -2.94
C VAL A 170 8.52 -9.56 -4.25
N LEU A 171 9.41 -10.08 -5.09
CA LEU A 171 9.58 -9.61 -6.46
C LEU A 171 9.05 -10.69 -7.39
N ILE A 172 8.23 -10.32 -8.35
CA ILE A 172 7.63 -11.25 -9.30
C ILE A 172 7.67 -10.66 -10.71
N THR A 173 7.90 -11.50 -11.71
CA THR A 173 7.92 -11.09 -13.12
C THR A 173 7.32 -12.17 -14.01
N ASN A 174 6.76 -11.74 -15.15
CA ASN A 174 6.44 -12.59 -16.30
C ASN A 174 7.40 -12.31 -17.47
N GLU A 175 8.61 -11.81 -17.19
CA GLU A 175 9.67 -11.39 -18.13
C GLU A 175 9.37 -10.12 -18.93
N ILE A 176 8.09 -9.74 -19.06
CA ILE A 176 7.66 -8.52 -19.76
C ILE A 176 7.39 -7.40 -18.75
N SER A 177 6.65 -7.72 -17.70
CA SER A 177 6.33 -6.85 -16.57
C SER A 177 6.87 -7.42 -15.27
N SER A 178 7.09 -6.53 -14.31
CA SER A 178 7.60 -6.90 -13.00
C SER A 178 6.95 -6.06 -11.90
N PHE A 179 6.83 -6.68 -10.74
CA PHE A 179 6.19 -6.08 -9.57
C PHE A 179 6.98 -6.37 -8.31
N ALA A 180 6.89 -5.46 -7.34
CA ALA A 180 7.22 -5.72 -5.95
C ALA A 180 5.97 -5.69 -5.09
N VAL A 181 5.84 -6.64 -4.17
CA VAL A 181 4.82 -6.64 -3.13
C VAL A 181 5.53 -6.51 -1.79
N PHE A 182 5.26 -5.43 -1.05
CA PHE A 182 5.72 -5.27 0.32
C PHE A 182 4.60 -5.64 1.26
N ILE A 183 4.81 -6.67 2.08
CA ILE A 183 3.80 -7.29 2.93
C ILE A 183 4.14 -6.98 4.38
N TYR A 184 3.13 -6.61 5.15
CA TYR A 184 3.25 -6.28 6.56
C TYR A 184 2.16 -6.99 7.35
N GLN A 185 2.58 -7.72 8.37
CA GLN A 185 1.65 -8.29 9.34
C GLN A 185 1.29 -7.22 10.36
N CYS A 186 -0.01 -7.02 10.57
CA CYS A 186 -0.48 -6.00 11.48
C CYS A 186 -0.05 -6.30 12.93
N GLY A 187 0.49 -5.29 13.61
CA GLY A 187 1.09 -5.44 14.95
C GLY A 187 2.54 -5.93 14.96
N ALA A 188 3.11 -6.33 13.81
CA ALA A 188 4.49 -6.77 13.72
C ALA A 188 5.49 -5.63 13.44
N MET A 189 5.07 -4.36 13.51
CA MET A 189 5.93 -3.19 13.25
C MET A 189 5.98 -2.31 14.51
N GLU A 190 7.04 -2.42 15.29
CA GLU A 190 7.13 -1.80 16.63
C GLU A 190 8.01 -0.54 16.68
N TRP A 191 8.72 -0.20 15.60
CA TRP A 191 9.58 0.98 15.53
C TRP A 191 9.48 1.66 14.16
N GLY A 192 9.68 2.99 14.11
CA GLY A 192 9.47 3.82 12.93
C GLY A 192 10.71 4.45 12.30
N GLY A 193 10.49 5.43 11.42
CA GLY A 193 11.57 6.17 10.76
C GLY A 193 12.21 5.46 9.56
N ALA A 194 11.49 4.54 8.92
CA ALA A 194 11.95 3.84 7.73
C ALA A 194 11.53 4.55 6.43
N THR A 195 12.29 4.30 5.38
CA THR A 195 11.96 4.66 4.00
C THR A 195 11.21 3.50 3.35
N ILE A 196 10.02 3.76 2.79
CA ILE A 196 9.24 2.77 2.04
C ILE A 196 9.08 3.22 0.60
N GLY A 197 9.40 2.34 -0.35
CA GLY A 197 9.22 2.64 -1.77
C GLY A 197 10.26 1.99 -2.66
N TRP A 198 10.47 2.55 -3.83
CA TRP A 198 11.50 2.13 -4.76
C TRP A 198 12.05 3.29 -5.57
N ALA A 199 13.26 3.13 -6.11
CA ALA A 199 13.86 4.09 -7.03
C ALA A 199 14.62 3.39 -8.16
N TYR A 200 14.63 4.05 -9.30
CA TYR A 200 15.40 3.74 -10.49
C TYR A 200 16.16 5.00 -10.93
N SER A 201 17.49 4.92 -10.89
CA SER A 201 18.43 5.96 -11.35
C SER A 201 18.18 7.36 -10.76
N GLY A 202 17.54 7.43 -9.58
CA GLY A 202 17.15 8.66 -8.90
C GLY A 202 16.15 9.58 -9.60
N SER A 203 15.74 9.28 -10.83
CA SER A 203 14.78 10.05 -11.62
C SER A 203 13.37 9.50 -11.56
N LEU A 204 13.24 8.17 -11.39
CA LEU A 204 11.97 7.48 -11.26
C LEU A 204 11.90 6.87 -9.87
N TYR A 205 10.93 7.25 -9.06
CA TYR A 205 10.75 6.69 -7.73
C TYR A 205 9.29 6.79 -7.28
N GLU A 206 8.90 5.89 -6.41
CA GLU A 206 7.67 5.99 -5.64
C GLU A 206 8.00 5.85 -4.17
N LYS A 207 7.41 6.69 -3.33
CA LYS A 207 7.63 6.69 -1.88
C LYS A 207 6.28 6.64 -1.19
N HIS A 208 6.10 5.64 -0.34
CA HIS A 208 4.93 5.56 0.53
C HIS A 208 5.24 6.20 1.88
N PHE A 209 4.38 7.13 2.29
CA PHE A 209 4.42 7.71 3.62
C PHE A 209 3.61 6.85 4.58
N LEU A 210 4.19 6.51 5.72
CA LEU A 210 3.45 5.91 6.82
C LEU A 210 2.69 7.03 7.54
N SER A 211 1.39 6.85 7.75
CA SER A 211 0.61 7.79 8.55
C SER A 211 0.97 7.66 10.03
N GLY A 212 1.04 8.80 10.73
CA GLY A 212 1.24 8.85 12.18
C GLY A 212 2.68 9.15 12.61
N SER A 213 2.81 10.26 13.33
CA SER A 213 4.01 10.64 14.06
C SER A 213 4.34 9.62 15.17
N GLU A 214 5.61 9.19 15.22
CA GLU A 214 6.31 8.53 16.33
C GLU A 214 6.20 7.01 16.52
N SER A 215 5.37 6.27 15.79
CA SER A 215 5.54 4.81 15.67
C SER A 215 4.92 4.37 14.36
N ALA A 216 5.69 3.68 13.52
CA ALA A 216 5.28 3.21 12.21
C ALA A 216 4.23 2.09 12.29
N ARG A 217 3.03 2.44 12.73
CA ARG A 217 1.87 1.58 12.58
C ARG A 217 1.42 1.73 11.14
N ILE A 218 1.98 0.89 10.28
CA ILE A 218 1.35 0.57 9.00
C ILE A 218 -0.11 0.26 9.32
N GLY A 219 -1.01 1.14 8.86
CA GLY A 219 -2.37 1.25 9.37
C GLY A 219 -3.14 -0.05 9.22
N CYS A 220 -3.32 -0.76 10.32
CA CYS A 220 -4.22 -1.89 10.39
C CYS A 220 -5.06 -1.74 11.65
N GLU A 221 -6.35 -1.51 11.49
CA GLU A 221 -7.27 -1.32 12.61
C GLU A 221 -7.92 -2.63 13.09
N ILE A 222 -7.61 -3.78 12.48
CA ILE A 222 -8.27 -5.08 12.80
C ILE A 222 -7.27 -6.24 12.77
N SER A 223 -7.26 -7.10 13.79
CA SER A 223 -6.32 -8.23 13.95
C SER A 223 -6.98 -9.60 13.67
N PRO A 224 -6.25 -10.59 13.10
CA PRO A 224 -5.04 -10.44 12.31
C PRO A 224 -5.43 -10.12 10.86
N SER A 225 -5.12 -8.90 10.42
CA SER A 225 -5.08 -8.59 8.98
C SER A 225 -3.63 -8.57 8.52
N TYR A 226 -3.42 -8.74 7.22
CA TYR A 226 -2.20 -8.36 6.52
C TYR A 226 -2.50 -7.15 5.67
N THR A 227 -1.51 -6.32 5.45
CA THR A 227 -1.57 -5.27 4.43
C THR A 227 -0.38 -5.39 3.51
N ALA A 228 -0.61 -5.06 2.24
CA ALA A 228 0.40 -5.17 1.21
C ALA A 228 0.37 -3.94 0.30
N ILE A 229 1.56 -3.48 -0.09
CA ILE A 229 1.73 -2.42 -1.08
C ILE A 229 2.29 -3.05 -2.34
N LEU A 230 1.61 -2.85 -3.47
CA LEU A 230 2.02 -3.34 -4.77
C LEU A 230 2.64 -2.20 -5.59
N TYR A 231 3.84 -2.43 -6.10
CA TYR A 231 4.53 -1.54 -7.04
C TYR A 231 4.71 -2.23 -8.38
N ARG A 232 4.41 -1.53 -9.48
CA ARG A 232 4.87 -1.93 -10.81
C ARG A 232 6.28 -1.39 -11.03
N LEU A 233 7.24 -2.28 -11.20
CA LEU A 233 8.65 -1.93 -11.30
C LEU A 233 9.10 -1.71 -12.75
N SER A 234 8.53 -2.48 -13.68
CA SER A 234 8.75 -2.29 -15.12
C SER A 234 8.04 -1.04 -15.60
N ARG A 235 8.77 -0.17 -16.29
CA ARG A 235 8.19 0.88 -17.12
C ARG A 235 8.36 0.49 -18.57
N SER A 236 7.24 0.42 -19.28
CA SER A 236 7.31 0.50 -20.73
C SER A 236 7.74 1.92 -21.09
N ALA A 237 8.32 2.14 -22.26
CA ALA A 237 8.43 3.48 -22.86
C ALA A 237 7.04 4.00 -23.32
N GLY A 238 6.00 3.71 -22.53
CA GLY A 238 4.59 4.03 -22.69
C GLY A 238 3.93 4.18 -21.31
N CYS A 239 2.59 4.24 -21.30
CA CYS A 239 1.72 4.81 -20.26
C CYS A 239 2.13 4.65 -18.78
N GLN A 240 1.88 5.70 -18.00
CA GLN A 240 2.15 5.81 -16.56
C GLN A 240 1.36 4.80 -15.72
N LEU A 241 1.70 4.70 -14.42
CA LEU A 241 1.06 3.76 -13.47
C LEU A 241 -0.46 3.96 -13.33
N HIS A 242 -0.95 5.17 -13.57
CA HIS A 242 -2.38 5.51 -13.49
C HIS A 242 -3.04 5.63 -14.86
N GLU A 243 -2.38 5.12 -15.90
CA GLU A 243 -2.84 5.20 -17.27
C GLU A 243 -3.07 3.80 -17.85
N PHE A 244 -4.18 3.66 -18.57
CA PHE A 244 -4.49 2.55 -19.44
C PHE A 244 -3.78 2.76 -20.79
N SER A 245 -3.23 1.68 -21.32
CA SER A 245 -2.64 1.65 -22.66
C SER A 245 -3.68 1.15 -23.65
N CYS A 246 -4.05 2.04 -24.57
CA CYS A 246 -4.95 1.76 -25.68
C CYS A 246 -4.32 0.76 -26.68
N ALA A 247 -5.13 0.14 -27.53
CA ALA A 247 -4.64 -0.81 -28.53
C ALA A 247 -3.85 -0.14 -29.66
N ASP A 248 -4.10 1.14 -29.92
CA ASP A 248 -3.33 2.04 -30.80
C ASP A 248 -1.99 2.50 -30.19
N GLY A 249 -1.75 2.18 -28.92
CA GLY A 249 -0.54 2.52 -28.18
C GLY A 249 -0.58 3.89 -27.47
N SER A 250 -1.70 4.60 -27.53
CA SER A 250 -1.93 5.83 -26.76
C SER A 250 -2.22 5.53 -25.28
N CYS A 251 -2.22 6.59 -24.46
CA CYS A 251 -2.33 6.51 -23.01
C CYS A 251 -3.44 7.41 -22.51
N ILE A 252 -4.38 6.82 -21.78
CA ILE A 252 -5.46 7.55 -21.10
C ILE A 252 -5.41 7.23 -19.62
N TYR A 253 -5.98 8.08 -18.76
CA TYR A 253 -6.08 7.74 -17.34
C TYR A 253 -7.06 6.58 -17.11
N TYR A 254 -6.82 5.75 -16.09
CA TYR A 254 -7.74 4.65 -15.76
C TYR A 254 -9.19 5.08 -15.50
N TYR A 255 -9.44 6.32 -15.04
CA TYR A 255 -10.80 6.84 -14.83
C TYR A 255 -11.55 7.14 -16.14
N ASN A 256 -10.85 7.09 -17.29
CA ASN A 256 -11.43 7.23 -18.61
C ASN A 256 -11.79 5.89 -19.25
N MET A 257 -11.48 4.76 -18.62
CA MET A 257 -11.96 3.49 -19.12
C MET A 257 -13.46 3.35 -18.88
N CYS A 258 -14.19 2.78 -19.85
CA CYS A 258 -15.59 2.41 -19.72
C CYS A 258 -16.48 3.57 -19.27
N ASN A 259 -16.25 4.75 -19.85
CA ASN A 259 -16.99 5.97 -19.56
C ASN A 259 -17.92 6.36 -20.72
N ASP A 260 -18.18 5.44 -21.65
CA ASP A 260 -18.95 5.61 -22.88
C ASP A 260 -18.33 6.64 -23.85
N ARG A 261 -17.03 6.92 -23.74
CA ARG A 261 -16.28 7.79 -24.64
C ARG A 261 -15.08 7.04 -25.18
N ASP A 262 -14.85 7.21 -26.47
CA ASP A 262 -13.61 6.78 -27.10
C ASP A 262 -12.50 7.78 -26.77
N ASP A 263 -11.92 7.66 -25.57
CA ASP A 263 -10.77 8.44 -25.13
C ASP A 263 -9.47 7.91 -25.76
N CYS A 264 -9.44 6.65 -26.19
CA CYS A 264 -8.32 6.05 -26.92
C CYS A 264 -8.23 6.45 -28.41
N GLY A 265 -9.33 6.85 -29.05
CA GLY A 265 -9.45 7.10 -30.49
C GLY A 265 -9.57 5.84 -31.37
N ASP A 266 -9.40 4.65 -30.78
CA ASP A 266 -9.60 3.34 -31.39
C ASP A 266 -10.68 2.49 -30.68
N ASN A 267 -11.34 3.09 -29.70
CA ASN A 267 -12.40 2.56 -28.86
C ASN A 267 -11.98 1.35 -28.00
N SER A 268 -10.68 1.14 -27.79
CA SER A 268 -10.17 0.01 -27.01
C SER A 268 -10.46 0.11 -25.51
N ASP A 269 -10.60 1.33 -24.98
CA ASP A 269 -11.05 1.67 -23.63
C ASP A 269 -12.49 1.28 -23.32
N GLU A 270 -13.34 1.12 -24.35
CA GLU A 270 -14.75 0.75 -24.21
C GLU A 270 -15.04 -0.72 -24.55
N THR A 271 -14.02 -1.50 -24.92
CA THR A 271 -14.19 -2.89 -25.38
C THR A 271 -14.11 -3.95 -24.26
N ILE A 272 -13.61 -3.58 -23.08
CA ILE A 272 -13.35 -4.50 -21.96
C ILE A 272 -14.01 -3.97 -20.67
N CYS A 273 -15.33 -3.76 -20.72
CA CYS A 273 -16.09 -3.17 -19.60
C CYS A 273 -16.82 -4.18 -18.71
N ASP A 274 -16.99 -5.41 -19.19
CA ASP A 274 -17.71 -6.47 -18.46
C ASP A 274 -16.92 -7.09 -17.28
N ILE A 275 -15.68 -6.67 -17.06
CA ILE A 275 -14.83 -7.16 -15.95
C ILE A 275 -14.67 -6.14 -14.82
N MET A 276 -15.37 -5.00 -14.85
CA MET A 276 -15.20 -3.91 -13.89
C MET A 276 -16.51 -3.38 -13.27
N THR A 277 -17.57 -4.19 -13.21
CA THR A 277 -18.83 -3.77 -12.57
C THR A 277 -18.81 -3.98 -11.05
N PRO A 278 -18.85 -2.90 -10.22
CA PRO A 278 -19.66 -2.93 -9.03
C PRO A 278 -21.14 -2.78 -9.43
N SER A 279 -22.01 -3.54 -8.76
CA SER A 279 -23.46 -3.66 -8.95
C SER A 279 -24.20 -2.36 -9.29
N PRO A 280 -25.26 -2.40 -10.13
CA PRO A 280 -26.02 -1.23 -10.54
C PRO A 280 -27.02 -0.86 -9.44
N ASP A 281 -26.61 -0.03 -8.49
CA ASP A 281 -27.53 0.72 -7.63
C ASP A 281 -26.78 1.85 -6.91
N THR A 282 -26.35 2.88 -7.64
CA THR A 282 -26.22 4.22 -7.03
C THR A 282 -26.44 5.33 -8.07
N PRO A 283 -27.24 6.37 -7.78
CA PRO A 283 -27.59 7.40 -8.75
C PRO A 283 -26.39 8.27 -9.14
N GLN A 284 -26.25 8.54 -10.44
CA GLN A 284 -25.27 9.46 -11.00
C GLN A 284 -25.43 10.87 -10.44
N MET A 285 -24.33 11.43 -9.93
CA MET A 285 -24.24 12.85 -9.56
C MET A 285 -23.99 13.64 -10.85
N THR A 286 -25.02 14.30 -11.36
CA THR A 286 -24.92 15.19 -12.51
C THR A 286 -24.08 16.41 -12.15
N THR A 287 -22.95 16.60 -12.84
CA THR A 287 -22.17 17.83 -12.80
C THR A 287 -22.71 18.79 -13.87
N ASN A 288 -23.69 19.63 -13.48
CA ASN A 288 -24.05 20.78 -14.31
C ASN A 288 -22.93 21.83 -14.23
N THR A 289 -22.32 22.07 -15.39
CA THR A 289 -21.43 23.18 -15.66
C THR A 289 -22.27 24.42 -15.93
N GLU A 290 -22.13 25.48 -15.13
CA GLU A 290 -22.47 26.83 -15.57
C GLU A 290 -21.50 27.86 -14.94
N ALA A 291 -21.10 28.82 -15.78
CA ALA A 291 -20.03 29.80 -15.58
C ALA A 291 -20.41 30.92 -14.58
N PRO A 292 -19.46 31.77 -14.12
CA PRO A 292 -19.69 32.66 -13.00
C PRO A 292 -20.29 34.01 -13.43
N GLU A 293 -21.35 34.46 -12.75
CA GLU A 293 -21.75 35.86 -12.72
C GLU A 293 -21.62 36.47 -11.31
N THR A 294 -21.00 37.64 -11.32
CA THR A 294 -20.70 38.57 -10.24
C THR A 294 -21.92 39.11 -9.50
N THR A 295 -21.86 39.29 -8.17
CA THR A 295 -21.83 40.60 -7.48
C THR A 295 -22.24 40.55 -5.99
N THR A 296 -21.48 41.31 -5.19
CA THR A 296 -21.83 42.06 -3.95
C THR A 296 -22.10 41.36 -2.60
N SER A 297 -21.08 41.45 -1.74
CA SER A 297 -21.06 42.14 -0.42
C SER A 297 -22.11 41.82 0.65
N SER A 298 -21.66 41.26 1.80
CA SER A 298 -21.39 42.02 3.04
C SER A 298 -21.18 41.10 4.27
N ALA A 299 -20.07 41.33 5.01
CA ALA A 299 -19.85 41.35 6.48
C ALA A 299 -20.61 40.35 7.40
N VAL A 300 -20.05 39.69 8.45
CA VAL A 300 -19.32 40.18 9.65
C VAL A 300 -18.63 38.99 10.38
N VAL A 301 -17.61 39.32 11.19
CA VAL A 301 -16.56 38.62 12.01
C VAL A 301 -17.06 37.67 13.16
N PRO A 302 -16.19 36.78 13.73
CA PRO A 302 -16.53 35.53 14.43
C PRO A 302 -16.26 35.51 15.96
N VAL A 303 -16.72 34.48 16.70
CA VAL A 303 -16.27 34.12 18.08
C VAL A 303 -16.46 32.60 18.33
N SER A 304 -15.40 31.79 18.39
CA SER A 304 -14.74 31.17 19.58
C SER A 304 -15.60 30.28 20.48
N VAL A 305 -15.24 28.99 20.59
CA VAL A 305 -15.61 28.11 21.72
C VAL A 305 -14.34 27.44 22.25
N GLN A 306 -14.03 27.70 23.52
CA GLN A 306 -13.02 27.02 24.32
C GLN A 306 -13.59 26.85 25.73
N SER A 307 -13.54 25.62 26.27
CA SER A 307 -13.37 25.24 27.71
C SER A 307 -13.68 23.73 27.85
N LEU A 308 -12.72 22.85 28.21
CA LEU A 308 -12.20 22.49 29.55
C LEU A 308 -13.33 21.98 30.49
N LEU A 309 -13.47 20.71 30.92
CA LEU A 309 -12.63 19.70 31.65
C LEU A 309 -13.23 19.43 33.06
N LEU A 310 -13.00 18.20 33.56
CA LEU A 310 -13.17 17.61 34.91
C LEU A 310 -14.55 17.02 35.26
N ILE A 311 -14.75 15.70 35.42
CA ILE A 311 -14.13 14.61 36.24
C ILE A 311 -14.82 14.44 37.62
N ALA A 312 -15.13 13.16 37.92
CA ALA A 312 -15.34 12.49 39.23
C ALA A 312 -16.68 12.77 39.95
N THR A 313 -17.34 11.85 40.66
CA THR A 313 -17.13 10.43 41.03
C THR A 313 -18.45 9.89 41.60
N PHE A 314 -18.65 8.57 41.59
CA PHE A 314 -19.77 7.87 42.24
C PHE A 314 -19.71 7.94 43.77
N THR A 315 -20.88 8.08 44.42
CA THR A 315 -21.45 7.18 45.45
C THR A 315 -22.52 7.94 46.26
N THR A 316 -23.70 7.36 46.40
CA THR A 316 -24.61 7.69 47.51
C THR A 316 -25.22 6.40 48.04
N VAL A 317 -24.94 6.15 49.32
CA VAL A 317 -25.48 5.07 50.15
C VAL A 317 -26.31 5.78 51.23
N VAL A 318 -27.50 5.21 51.55
CA VAL A 318 -28.20 5.24 52.86
C VAL A 318 -28.92 6.57 53.21
N LEU A 319 -30.16 6.65 53.73
CA LEU A 319 -31.05 5.72 54.46
C LEU A 319 -32.50 6.32 54.57
N PRO A 320 -33.45 5.77 55.38
CA PRO A 320 -34.80 5.39 54.97
C PRO A 320 -35.88 6.42 55.39
N HIS A 321 -37.17 6.13 55.16
CA HIS A 321 -38.22 6.30 56.18
C HIS A 321 -39.48 5.48 55.85
N PHE A 322 -39.87 4.65 56.83
CA PHE A 322 -41.14 3.97 57.15
C PHE A 322 -41.83 3.06 56.13
#